data_AF-A0A8I1UQM6-F1
#
_entry.id   AF-A0A8I1UQM6-F1
#
_cell.length_a   1.000
_cell.length_b   1.000
_cell.length_c   1.000
_cell.angle_alpha   90.00
_cell.angle_beta   90.00
_cell.angle_gamma   90.00
#
_symmetry.space_group_name_H-M   'P 1'
#
loop_
_entity.id
_entity.type
_entity.pdbx_description
1 polymer ?
#
loop_
_entity_poly.entity_id
_entity_poly.type
_entity_poly.pdbx_seq_one_letter_code
_entity_poly.pdbx_strand_id
1 'polypeptide(L)'
;MRIVTPAIYAALLGGAIYIAIAQNPLPNAIASAPPEGAKIAHSVPTGGKSPVRVGRRESCRQSVSAKHLGKHQARDQMQLCVAQARVECLKQAIDQKLRGSARRVYVKSCVAA
;
A
#
# COMPACT_ATOMS: atom_id res chain seq x y z
N MET A 1 -5.08 26.84 35.71
CA MET A 1 -4.47 25.50 35.52
C MET A 1 -4.96 24.71 34.30
N ARG A 2 -5.72 25.29 33.35
CA ARG A 2 -6.26 24.55 32.17
C ARG A 2 -5.44 24.71 30.87
N ILE A 3 -4.39 25.52 30.89
CA ILE A 3 -3.54 25.82 29.71
C ILE A 3 -2.21 25.05 29.78
N VAL A 4 -1.83 24.56 30.96
CA VAL A 4 -0.56 23.85 31.18
C VAL A 4 -0.62 22.43 30.60
N THR A 5 -1.79 21.79 30.66
CA THR A 5 -2.03 20.43 30.17
C THR A 5 -1.81 20.25 28.66
N PRO A 6 -2.33 21.12 27.76
CA PRO A 6 -2.05 20.99 26.33
C PRO A 6 -0.58 21.30 25.98
N ALA A 7 0.07 22.20 26.72
CA ALA A 7 1.49 22.54 26.49
C ALA A 7 2.42 21.36 26.84
N ILE A 8 2.17 20.67 27.95
CA ILE A 8 2.92 19.47 28.33
C ILE A 8 2.69 18.34 27.33
N TYR A 9 1.45 18.17 26.86
CA TYR A 9 1.13 17.13 25.87
C TYR A 9 1.80 17.38 24.52
N ALA A 10 1.83 18.64 24.07
CA ALA A 10 2.54 19.04 22.85
C ALA A 10 4.06 18.83 22.97
N ALA A 11 4.65 19.14 24.11
CA ALA A 11 6.08 18.91 24.36
C ALA A 11 6.44 17.41 24.38
N LEU A 12 5.62 16.57 25.01
CA LEU A 12 5.82 15.13 25.06
C LEU A 12 5.69 14.48 23.67
N LEU A 13 4.67 14.86 22.89
CA LEU A 13 4.49 14.36 21.53
C LEU A 13 5.61 14.83 20.59
N GLY A 14 6.01 16.10 20.67
CA GLY A 14 7.12 16.63 19.87
C GLY A 14 8.46 15.97 20.18
N GLY A 15 8.76 15.74 21.46
CA GLY A 15 9.98 15.07 21.90
C GLY A 15 10.06 13.61 21.42
N ALA A 16 8.96 12.87 21.48
CA ALA A 16 8.90 11.48 21.01
C ALA A 16 9.13 11.37 19.49
N ILE A 17 8.60 12.31 18.70
CA ILE A 17 8.82 12.37 17.25
C ILE A 17 10.29 12.68 16.94
N TYR A 18 10.91 13.62 17.67
CA TYR A 18 12.30 14.00 17.45
C TYR A 18 13.28 12.84 17.69
N ILE A 19 13.09 12.07 18.77
CA ILE A 19 13.94 10.91 19.08
C ILE A 19 13.78 9.81 18.01
N ALA A 20 12.57 9.63 17.45
CA ALA A 20 12.32 8.65 16.39
C ALA A 20 13.02 9.02 15.05
N ILE A 21 13.17 10.31 14.74
CA ILE A 21 13.86 10.75 13.51
C ILE A 21 15.39 10.58 13.66
N ALA A 22 15.93 10.74 14.87
CA ALA A 22 17.37 10.61 15.13
C ALA A 22 17.90 9.16 15.06
N GLN A 23 17.03 8.16 15.23
CA GLN A 23 17.40 6.74 15.14
C GLN A 23 17.36 6.17 13.72
N ASN A 24 16.81 6.90 12.76
CA ASN A 24 16.72 6.45 11.36
C ASN A 24 17.63 7.33 10.48
N PRO A 25 18.82 6.86 10.06
CA PRO A 25 19.61 7.60 9.09
C PRO A 25 18.79 7.78 7.80
N LEU A 26 18.62 9.05 7.38
CA LEU A 26 17.97 9.41 6.12
C LEU A 26 18.64 8.64 4.98
N PRO A 27 17.89 8.03 4.04
CA PRO A 27 18.47 7.57 2.79
C PRO A 27 18.97 8.80 2.04
N ASN A 28 20.30 8.92 1.95
CA ASN A 28 21.01 9.91 1.15
C ASN A 28 20.29 10.15 -0.19
N ALA A 29 19.92 11.40 -0.43
CA ALA A 29 19.54 11.89 -1.73
C ALA A 29 20.78 11.88 -2.62
N ILE A 30 20.99 10.79 -3.37
CA ILE A 30 21.93 10.76 -4.48
C ILE A 30 21.16 11.29 -5.69
N ALA A 31 21.49 12.53 -6.07
CA ALA A 31 21.21 13.04 -7.39
C ALA A 31 22.01 12.22 -8.41
N SER A 32 21.31 11.57 -9.33
CA SER A 32 21.90 11.07 -10.58
C SER A 32 20.96 11.40 -11.72
N ALA A 33 21.50 12.20 -12.65
CA ALA A 33 20.95 12.55 -13.96
C ALA A 33 20.74 11.28 -14.84
N PRO A 34 20.06 11.40 -16.00
CA PRO A 34 19.18 10.38 -16.57
C PRO A 34 19.91 9.29 -17.37
N PRO A 35 19.29 8.11 -17.57
CA PRO A 35 19.49 7.36 -18.78
C PRO A 35 18.31 7.59 -19.73
N GLU A 36 18.62 8.16 -20.89
CA GLU A 36 17.82 8.03 -22.10
C GLU A 36 17.42 6.56 -22.35
N GLY A 37 16.22 6.36 -22.87
CA GLY A 37 15.94 5.19 -23.70
C GLY A 37 15.29 3.96 -23.04
N ALA A 38 14.71 4.06 -21.85
CA ALA A 38 13.92 2.95 -21.29
C ALA A 38 12.52 2.91 -21.95
N LYS A 39 12.43 2.18 -23.07
CA LYS A 39 11.16 1.66 -23.62
C LYS A 39 10.28 1.21 -22.46
N ILE A 40 9.07 1.75 -22.38
CA ILE A 40 8.03 1.35 -21.44
C ILE A 40 7.58 -0.06 -21.87
N ALA A 41 8.39 -1.07 -21.58
CA ALA A 41 7.96 -2.44 -21.60
C ALA A 41 7.16 -2.63 -20.32
N HIS A 42 5.83 -2.65 -20.47
CA HIS A 42 4.95 -3.21 -19.45
C HIS A 42 5.36 -4.66 -19.21
N SER A 43 6.28 -4.88 -18.28
CA SER A 43 6.63 -6.20 -17.80
C SER A 43 5.47 -6.71 -16.96
N VAL A 44 4.51 -7.34 -17.64
CA VAL A 44 3.64 -8.33 -17.00
C VAL A 44 4.57 -9.41 -16.44
N PRO A 45 4.56 -9.68 -15.12
CA PRO A 45 5.48 -10.64 -14.54
C PRO A 45 5.11 -12.04 -15.02
N THR A 46 5.98 -12.61 -15.87
CA THR A 46 5.98 -14.04 -16.19
C THR A 46 7.00 -14.68 -15.25
N GLY A 47 6.52 -15.48 -14.29
CA GLY A 47 7.40 -16.28 -13.44
C GLY A 47 6.97 -16.29 -11.98
N GLY A 48 6.24 -17.34 -11.60
CA GLY A 48 5.77 -17.58 -10.24
C GLY A 48 4.26 -17.67 -10.22
N LYS A 49 3.75 -18.82 -9.80
CA LYS A 49 2.32 -19.11 -9.57
C LYS A 49 1.74 -18.08 -8.58
N SER A 50 1.35 -16.91 -9.06
CA SER A 50 0.65 -15.87 -8.32
C SER A 50 -0.65 -15.62 -9.09
N PRO A 51 -1.84 -15.74 -8.46
CA PRO A 51 -3.12 -15.66 -9.17
C PRO A 51 -3.39 -14.21 -9.59
N VAL A 52 -2.69 -13.74 -10.62
CA VAL A 52 -2.84 -12.41 -11.26
C VAL A 52 -3.42 -12.59 -12.66
N ARG A 53 -4.40 -13.49 -12.81
CA ARG A 53 -5.26 -13.52 -13.99
C ARG A 53 -6.67 -13.00 -13.70
N VAL A 54 -6.95 -12.67 -12.45
CA VAL A 54 -8.22 -12.12 -12.01
C VAL A 54 -7.92 -11.04 -10.98
N GLY A 55 -8.44 -9.84 -11.23
CA GLY A 55 -8.54 -8.72 -10.30
C GLY A 55 -8.70 -9.21 -8.91
N ARG A 56 -7.87 -8.80 -7.95
CA ARG A 56 -8.20 -9.09 -6.55
C ARG A 56 -9.60 -8.59 -6.22
N ARG A 57 -10.02 -7.49 -6.83
CA ARG A 57 -11.39 -7.01 -6.72
C ARG A 57 -12.39 -7.98 -7.33
N GLU A 58 -12.13 -8.56 -8.49
CA GLU A 58 -12.96 -9.57 -9.13
C GLU A 58 -13.00 -10.87 -8.32
N SER A 59 -11.88 -11.30 -7.73
CA SER A 59 -11.82 -12.40 -6.76
C SER A 59 -12.65 -12.10 -5.51
N CYS A 60 -12.57 -10.87 -4.99
CA CYS A 60 -13.45 -10.42 -3.91
C CYS A 60 -14.92 -10.51 -4.31
N ARG A 61 -15.30 -10.07 -5.52
CA ARG A 61 -16.68 -10.20 -6.03
C ARG A 61 -17.13 -11.65 -6.04
N GLN A 62 -16.31 -12.56 -6.55
CA GLN A 62 -16.60 -14.00 -6.57
C GLN A 62 -16.79 -14.56 -5.15
N SER A 63 -15.94 -14.17 -4.21
CA SER A 63 -16.03 -14.61 -2.81
C SER A 63 -17.29 -14.12 -2.11
N VAL A 64 -17.74 -12.90 -2.43
CA VAL A 64 -18.95 -12.31 -1.86
C VAL A 64 -20.19 -12.92 -2.52
N SER A 65 -20.17 -13.15 -3.83
CA SER A 65 -21.28 -13.80 -4.54
C SER A 65 -21.49 -15.24 -4.09
N ALA A 66 -20.41 -15.97 -3.78
CA ALA A 66 -20.49 -17.35 -3.32
C ALA A 66 -21.12 -17.50 -1.92
N LYS A 67 -21.07 -16.45 -1.10
CA LYS A 67 -21.56 -16.49 0.30
C LYS A 67 -23.05 -16.16 0.45
N HIS A 68 -23.76 -15.84 -0.64
CA HIS A 68 -25.20 -15.51 -0.66
C HIS A 68 -25.63 -14.55 0.47
N LEU A 69 -24.81 -13.54 0.75
CA LEU A 69 -25.05 -12.60 1.84
C LEU A 69 -26.19 -11.62 1.52
N GLY A 70 -26.86 -11.13 2.56
CA GLY A 70 -27.79 -10.00 2.43
C GLY A 70 -27.11 -8.75 1.87
N LYS A 71 -27.89 -7.85 1.26
CA LYS A 71 -27.38 -6.71 0.47
C LYS A 71 -26.40 -5.80 1.22
N HIS A 72 -26.66 -5.52 2.51
CA HIS A 72 -25.77 -4.72 3.36
C HIS A 72 -24.48 -5.46 3.68
N GLN A 73 -24.59 -6.69 4.18
CA GLN A 73 -23.46 -7.52 4.55
C GLN A 73 -22.55 -7.84 3.35
N ALA A 74 -23.12 -8.02 2.16
CA ALA A 74 -22.36 -8.18 0.92
C ALA A 74 -21.51 -6.94 0.60
N ARG A 75 -22.01 -5.73 0.85
CA ARG A 75 -21.23 -4.50 0.65
C ARG A 75 -20.09 -4.38 1.64
N ASP A 76 -20.34 -4.66 2.92
CA ASP A 76 -19.32 -4.60 3.97
C ASP A 76 -18.23 -5.64 3.71
N GLN A 77 -18.63 -6.88 3.38
CA GLN A 77 -17.71 -7.96 3.03
C GLN A 77 -16.86 -7.61 1.79
N MET A 78 -17.47 -6.95 0.80
CA MET A 78 -16.75 -6.48 -0.39
C MET A 78 -15.72 -5.40 -0.03
N GLN A 79 -16.05 -4.46 0.84
CA GLN A 79 -15.12 -3.41 1.29
C GLN A 79 -13.94 -4.00 2.07
N LEU A 80 -14.23 -4.89 3.02
CA LEU A 80 -13.21 -5.60 3.79
C LEU A 80 -12.26 -6.38 2.89
N CYS A 81 -12.80 -7.14 1.94
CA CYS A 81 -11.98 -7.93 1.02
C CYS A 81 -11.07 -7.04 0.15
N VAL A 82 -11.60 -5.94 -0.40
CA VAL A 82 -10.81 -5.01 -1.23
C VAL A 82 -9.73 -4.29 -0.40
N ALA A 83 -10.01 -3.97 0.86
CA ALA A 83 -9.02 -3.38 1.76
C ALA A 83 -7.87 -4.37 2.06
N GLN A 84 -8.21 -5.62 2.38
CA GLN A 84 -7.22 -6.68 2.61
C GLN A 84 -6.40 -6.97 1.35
N ALA A 85 -7.06 -6.96 0.19
CA ALA A 85 -6.43 -7.05 -1.12
C ALA A 85 -5.38 -5.95 -1.35
N ARG A 86 -5.68 -4.69 -1.01
CA ARG A 86 -4.72 -3.59 -1.10
C ARG A 86 -3.48 -3.83 -0.23
N VAL A 87 -3.69 -4.29 1.00
CA VAL A 87 -2.59 -4.55 1.94
C VAL A 87 -1.64 -5.60 1.40
N GLU A 88 -2.14 -6.72 0.84
CA GLU A 88 -1.17 -7.67 0.31
C GLU A 88 -0.59 -7.28 -1.05
N CYS A 89 -1.27 -6.45 -1.85
CA CYS A 89 -0.65 -5.88 -3.05
C CYS A 89 0.52 -4.98 -2.64
N LEU A 90 0.35 -4.23 -1.54
CA LEU A 90 1.42 -3.44 -0.96
C LEU A 90 2.57 -4.32 -0.43
N LYS A 91 2.27 -5.47 0.19
CA LYS A 91 3.27 -6.43 0.65
C LYS A 91 4.10 -6.97 -0.51
N GLN A 92 3.45 -7.47 -1.56
CA GLN A 92 4.14 -7.94 -2.77
C GLN A 92 4.98 -6.85 -3.43
N ALA A 93 4.50 -5.60 -3.45
CA ALA A 93 5.27 -4.49 -3.98
C ALA A 93 6.54 -4.22 -3.15
N ILE A 94 6.45 -4.34 -1.82
CA ILE A 94 7.61 -4.22 -0.92
C ILE A 94 8.60 -5.38 -1.17
N ASP A 95 8.10 -6.61 -1.32
CA ASP A 95 8.92 -7.79 -1.58
C ASP A 95 9.70 -7.65 -2.89
N GLN A 96 9.08 -7.04 -3.92
CA GLN A 96 9.72 -6.68 -5.18
C GLN A 96 10.56 -5.40 -5.11
N LYS A 97 10.75 -4.83 -3.93
CA LYS A 97 11.51 -3.59 -3.68
C LYS A 97 11.02 -2.38 -4.47
N LEU A 98 9.73 -2.35 -4.85
CA LEU A 98 9.13 -1.21 -5.53
C LEU A 98 9.00 -0.04 -4.56
N ARG A 99 9.57 1.11 -4.94
CA ARG A 99 9.53 2.35 -4.15
C ARG A 99 8.84 3.48 -4.92
N GLY A 100 8.42 4.50 -4.19
CA GLY A 100 7.86 5.73 -4.76
C GLY A 100 6.61 5.51 -5.63
N SER A 101 6.62 6.09 -6.84
CA SER A 101 5.52 6.02 -7.81
C SER A 101 5.27 4.60 -8.33
N ALA A 102 6.32 3.81 -8.55
CA ALA A 102 6.22 2.43 -9.04
C ALA A 102 5.37 1.55 -8.10
N ARG A 103 5.54 1.72 -6.78
CA ARG A 103 4.71 1.02 -5.76
C ARG A 103 3.23 1.37 -5.90
N ARG A 104 2.90 2.63 -6.13
CA ARG A 104 1.50 3.09 -6.27
C ARG A 104 0.85 2.52 -7.54
N VAL A 105 1.58 2.48 -8.64
CA VAL A 105 1.10 1.90 -9.91
C VAL A 105 0.92 0.39 -9.79
N TYR A 106 1.87 -0.31 -9.15
CA TYR A 106 1.76 -1.74 -8.90
C TYR A 106 0.54 -2.08 -8.03
N VAL A 107 0.33 -1.35 -6.94
CA VAL A 107 -0.82 -1.62 -6.05
C VAL A 107 -2.14 -1.31 -6.76
N LYS A 108 -2.20 -0.24 -7.55
CA LYS A 108 -3.40 0.10 -8.34
C LYS A 108 -3.73 -0.99 -9.37
N SER A 109 -2.72 -1.47 -10.09
CA SER A 109 -2.90 -2.56 -11.06
C SER A 109 -3.26 -3.87 -10.34
N CYS A 110 -2.51 -4.30 -9.33
CA CYS A 110 -2.77 -5.52 -8.57
C CYS A 110 -4.18 -5.61 -7.94
N VAL A 111 -4.79 -4.47 -7.58
CA VAL A 111 -6.16 -4.45 -7.05
C VAL A 111 -7.21 -4.48 -8.17
N ALA A 112 -6.91 -3.89 -9.33
CA ALA A 112 -7.83 -3.72 -10.44
C ALA A 112 -7.71 -4.78 -11.55
N ALA A 113 -6.61 -5.54 -11.59
CA ALA A 113 -6.20 -6.43 -12.69
C ALA A 113 -6.35 -7.90 -12.33
#